data_AF-A0A2N2KXP4-F1
#
_entry.id   AF-A0A2N2KXP4-F1
#
_cell.length_a   1.000
_cell.length_b   1.000
_cell.length_c   1.000
_cell.angle_alpha   90.00
_cell.angle_beta   90.00
_cell.angle_gamma   90.00
#
_symmetry.space_group_name_H-M   'P 1'
#
loop_
_entity.id
_entity.type
_entity.pdbx_description
1 polymer ?
#
loop_
_entity_poly.entity_id
_entity_poly.type
_entity_poly.pdbx_seq_one_letter_code
_entity_poly.pdbx_strand_id
1 'polypeptide(L)'
;MRVAFKYGIGGYVGKFDDMVFCYNRSLGKIYARRRVYPTLTESHRKFGSTAANLFSLKPSQGYKDDLYLYLVRYRALRGSMKSLVTWSNLYMKLMYDLAKRDPSIDLKSLTRQEIYQRSLPVISIKRAVEAGLLPVVNDYASFDREL
;
A
#
# COMPACT_ATOMS: atom_id res chain seq x y z
N MET A 1 14.27 3.97 25.52
CA MET A 1 15.39 4.71 26.15
C MET A 1 16.08 5.57 25.09
N ARG A 2 16.39 6.85 25.37
CA ARG A 2 17.14 7.72 24.44
C ARG A 2 18.58 7.23 24.33
N VAL A 3 19.13 7.15 23.12
CA VAL A 3 20.50 6.68 22.88
C VAL A 3 21.41 7.86 22.58
N ALA A 4 22.60 7.84 23.19
CA ALA A 4 23.72 8.69 22.81
C ALA A 4 24.85 7.79 22.31
N PHE A 5 25.33 8.05 21.10
CA PHE A 5 26.43 7.30 20.51
C PHE A 5 27.75 7.99 20.85
N LYS A 6 28.80 7.20 21.13
CA LYS A 6 30.17 7.69 21.38
C LYS A 6 31.06 7.41 20.16
N TYR A 7 32.27 7.96 20.16
CA TYR A 7 33.32 7.70 19.16
C TYR A 7 32.96 8.11 17.72
N GLY A 8 32.29 9.25 17.55
CA GLY A 8 32.02 9.82 16.21
C GLY A 8 30.94 9.11 15.40
N ILE A 9 30.24 8.13 15.97
CA ILE A 9 29.11 7.45 15.31
C ILE A 9 27.90 8.41 15.29
N GLY A 10 27.53 8.89 14.10
CA GLY A 10 26.41 9.82 13.91
C GLY A 10 25.02 9.24 14.25
N GLY A 11 24.90 7.91 14.25
CA GLY A 11 23.70 7.19 14.66
C GLY A 11 23.64 5.77 14.09
N TYR A 12 22.86 4.91 14.73
CA TYR A 12 22.57 3.57 14.22
C TYR A 12 21.06 3.34 14.19
N VAL A 13 20.56 2.79 13.08
CA VAL A 13 19.16 2.39 12.90
C VAL A 13 19.16 0.94 12.45
N GLY A 14 18.49 0.08 13.22
CA GLY A 14 18.50 -1.34 12.91
C GLY A 14 18.44 -2.24 14.13
N LYS A 15 18.66 -3.53 13.88
CA LYS A 15 18.64 -4.58 14.90
C LYS A 15 20.09 -4.85 15.32
N PHE A 16 20.33 -4.80 16.62
CA PHE A 16 21.58 -5.23 17.21
C PHE A 16 21.22 -6.17 18.35
N ASP A 17 21.42 -7.47 18.11
CA ASP A 17 21.10 -8.52 19.08
C ASP A 17 19.64 -8.42 19.58
N ASP A 18 19.45 -8.32 20.91
CA ASP A 18 18.17 -8.14 21.58
C ASP A 18 17.67 -6.69 21.62
N MET A 19 18.30 -5.77 20.88
CA MET A 19 17.88 -4.38 20.79
C MET A 19 17.53 -3.96 19.37
N VAL A 20 16.60 -2.99 19.30
CA VAL A 20 16.27 -2.29 18.06
C VAL A 20 16.46 -0.80 18.29
N PHE A 21 17.25 -0.17 17.43
CA PHE A 21 17.46 1.26 17.38
C PHE A 21 16.52 1.86 16.34
N CYS A 22 15.61 2.70 16.80
CA CYS A 22 14.58 3.33 15.99
C CYS A 22 14.83 4.83 15.92
N TYR A 23 14.74 5.39 14.71
CA TYR A 23 14.72 6.84 14.52
C TYR A 23 13.30 7.38 14.65
N ASN A 24 13.08 8.30 15.58
CA ASN A 24 11.83 9.03 15.68
C ASN A 24 11.93 10.34 14.86
N ARG A 25 11.19 10.41 13.76
CA ARG A 25 11.18 11.58 12.87
C ARG A 25 10.65 12.84 13.55
N SER A 26 9.64 12.73 14.41
CA SER A 26 9.05 13.88 15.11
C SER A 26 9.99 14.48 16.16
N LEU A 27 10.81 13.65 16.81
CA LEU A 27 11.74 14.08 17.85
C LEU A 27 13.16 14.31 17.35
N GLY A 28 13.47 13.95 16.09
CA GLY A 28 14.82 14.01 15.51
C GLY A 28 15.85 13.16 16.26
N LYS A 29 15.42 12.08 16.93
CA LYS A 29 16.23 11.35 17.91
C LYS A 29 16.16 9.85 17.71
N ILE A 30 17.25 9.16 18.04
CA ILE A 30 17.31 7.70 18.08
C ILE A 30 16.99 7.21 19.50
N TYR A 31 16.15 6.20 19.59
CA TYR A 31 15.87 5.49 20.82
C TYR A 31 16.09 3.98 20.65
N ALA A 32 16.56 3.34 21.71
CA ALA A 32 16.68 1.91 21.80
C ALA A 32 15.50 1.34 22.57
N ARG A 33 15.05 0.16 22.13
CA ARG A 33 14.11 -0.69 22.83
C ARG A 33 14.56 -2.14 22.74
N ARG A 34 14.16 -2.96 23.73
CA ARG A 34 14.30 -4.41 23.64
C ARG A 34 13.52 -4.91 22.42
N ARG A 35 14.12 -5.80 21.65
CA ARG A 35 13.50 -6.48 20.53
C ARG A 35 12.46 -7.46 21.09
N VAL A 36 11.21 -7.25 20.71
CA VAL A 36 10.11 -8.16 21.01
C VAL A 36 9.42 -8.44 19.69
N TYR A 37 9.24 -9.72 19.37
CA TYR A 37 8.45 -10.09 18.20
C TYR A 37 6.98 -9.74 18.47
N PRO A 38 6.29 -9.02 17.57
CA PRO A 38 4.90 -8.68 17.77
C PRO A 38 4.02 -9.94 17.88
N THR A 39 3.10 -9.95 18.83
CA THR A 39 2.09 -11.01 18.92
C THR A 39 1.17 -10.94 17.69
N LEU A 40 1.04 -12.06 16.99
CA LEU A 40 0.18 -12.14 15.80
C LEU A 40 -1.29 -12.20 16.24
N THR A 41 -2.05 -11.16 15.92
CA THR A 41 -3.49 -11.09 16.12
C THR A 41 -4.24 -11.62 14.90
N GLU A 42 -5.54 -11.86 15.07
CA GLU A 42 -6.41 -12.25 13.96
C GLU A 42 -6.41 -11.20 12.84
N SER A 43 -6.37 -9.90 13.18
CA SER A 43 -6.28 -8.81 12.20
C SER A 43 -5.04 -8.90 11.32
N HIS A 44 -3.88 -9.29 11.88
CA HIS A 44 -2.67 -9.50 11.08
C HIS A 44 -2.85 -10.66 10.10
N ARG A 45 -3.50 -11.75 10.53
CA ARG A 45 -3.80 -12.90 9.66
C ARG A 45 -4.77 -12.50 8.54
N LYS A 46 -5.83 -11.75 8.85
CA LYS A 46 -6.80 -11.23 7.87
C LYS A 46 -6.13 -10.35 6.82
N PHE A 47 -5.27 -9.43 7.25
CA PHE A 47 -4.53 -8.57 6.33
C PHE A 47 -3.61 -9.39 5.41
N GLY A 48 -2.84 -10.33 5.99
CA GLY A 48 -1.94 -11.20 5.23
C GLY A 48 -2.68 -12.08 4.21
N SER A 49 -3.81 -12.69 4.60
CA SER A 49 -4.61 -13.53 3.69
C SER A 49 -5.22 -12.72 2.56
N THR A 50 -5.72 -11.51 2.86
CA THR A 50 -6.29 -10.60 1.85
C THR A 50 -5.22 -10.18 0.85
N ALA A 51 -4.06 -9.73 1.35
CA ALA A 51 -2.95 -9.35 0.49
C ALA A 51 -2.52 -10.53 -0.41
N ALA A 52 -2.36 -11.72 0.15
CA ALA A 52 -2.02 -12.91 -0.60
C ALA A 52 -3.04 -13.21 -1.72
N ASN A 53 -4.34 -13.14 -1.43
CA ASN A 53 -5.39 -13.32 -2.44
C ASN A 53 -5.31 -12.26 -3.54
N LEU A 54 -5.22 -10.98 -3.18
CA LEU A 54 -5.19 -9.89 -4.16
C LEU A 54 -3.97 -9.93 -5.09
N PHE A 55 -2.81 -10.38 -4.61
CA PHE A 55 -1.64 -10.60 -5.46
C PHE A 55 -1.70 -11.90 -6.25
N SER A 56 -2.49 -12.90 -5.78
CA SER A 56 -2.76 -14.13 -6.53
C SER A 56 -3.57 -13.90 -7.81
N LEU A 57 -4.30 -12.77 -7.89
CA LEU A 57 -4.99 -12.31 -9.11
C LEU A 57 -4.04 -12.04 -10.29
N LYS A 58 -2.72 -11.94 -10.01
CA LYS A 58 -1.64 -11.68 -10.97
C LYS A 58 -1.97 -10.51 -11.90
N PRO A 59 -1.98 -9.26 -11.36
CA PRO A 59 -2.13 -8.08 -12.19
C PRO A 59 -1.12 -8.08 -13.35
N SER A 60 -1.62 -7.77 -14.55
CA SER A 60 -0.80 -7.69 -15.76
C SER A 60 0.35 -6.67 -15.62
N GLN A 61 1.39 -6.80 -16.44
CA GLN A 61 2.47 -5.82 -16.43
C GLN A 61 1.97 -4.43 -16.83
N GLY A 62 1.10 -4.36 -17.84
CA GLY A 62 0.49 -3.11 -18.28
C GLY A 62 -0.30 -2.41 -17.17
N TYR A 63 -1.07 -3.16 -16.38
CA TYR A 63 -1.79 -2.62 -15.23
C TYR A 63 -0.85 -2.08 -14.15
N LYS A 64 0.28 -2.76 -13.90
CA LYS A 64 1.30 -2.28 -12.96
C LYS A 64 1.98 -1.00 -13.44
N ASP A 65 2.23 -0.89 -14.74
CA ASP A 65 2.82 0.30 -15.35
C ASP A 65 1.87 1.50 -15.24
N ASP A 66 0.57 1.27 -15.48
CA ASP A 66 -0.48 2.27 -15.28
C ASP A 66 -0.58 2.72 -13.81
N LEU A 67 -0.55 1.79 -12.86
CA LEU A 67 -0.51 2.11 -11.43
C LEU A 67 0.73 2.93 -11.06
N TYR A 68 1.88 2.63 -11.64
CA TYR A 68 3.12 3.35 -11.38
C TYR A 68 3.03 4.78 -11.90
N LEU A 69 2.61 4.96 -13.16
CA LEU A 69 2.44 6.27 -13.78
C LEU A 69 1.39 7.10 -13.05
N TYR A 70 0.23 6.50 -12.75
CA TYR A 70 -0.80 7.12 -11.93
C TYR A 70 -0.24 7.57 -10.58
N LEU A 71 0.55 6.74 -9.89
CA LEU A 71 1.11 7.07 -8.59
C LEU A 71 2.05 8.29 -8.65
N VAL A 72 2.87 8.39 -9.70
CA VAL A 72 3.74 9.55 -9.93
C VAL A 72 2.89 10.82 -10.06
N ARG A 73 1.81 10.78 -10.85
CA ARG A 73 0.89 11.92 -11.03
C ARG A 73 0.12 12.24 -9.76
N TYR A 74 -0.39 11.23 -9.06
CA TYR A 74 -1.11 11.38 -7.81
C TYR A 74 -0.27 12.10 -6.74
N ARG A 75 1.02 11.76 -6.63
CA ARG A 75 1.93 12.39 -5.67
C ARG A 75 2.21 13.87 -5.97
N ALA A 76 2.04 14.31 -7.21
CA ALA A 76 2.15 15.72 -7.58
C ALA A 76 0.91 16.54 -7.13
N LEU A 77 -0.22 15.90 -6.82
CA LEU A 77 -1.41 16.60 -6.34
C LEU A 77 -1.22 17.17 -4.93
N ARG A 78 -1.79 18.35 -4.69
CA ARG A 78 -1.91 18.93 -3.35
C ARG A 78 -2.83 18.07 -2.49
N GLY A 79 -2.41 17.73 -1.27
CA GLY A 79 -3.18 16.87 -0.37
C GLY A 79 -3.03 15.37 -0.64
N SER A 80 -2.14 14.96 -1.55
CA SER A 80 -1.86 13.56 -1.80
C SER A 80 -1.27 12.84 -0.57
N MET A 81 -1.63 11.57 -0.42
CA MET A 81 -1.14 10.76 0.68
C MET A 81 0.33 10.38 0.45
N LYS A 82 1.24 11.07 1.16
CA LYS A 82 2.70 10.87 1.02
C LYS A 82 3.20 9.46 1.38
N SER A 83 2.40 8.66 2.10
CA SER A 83 2.73 7.28 2.45
C SER A 83 2.51 6.27 1.31
N LEU A 84 1.81 6.66 0.23
CA LEU A 84 1.70 5.83 -0.97
C LEU A 84 2.97 5.98 -1.80
N VAL A 85 3.87 5.01 -1.65
CA VAL A 85 5.21 5.03 -2.28
C VAL A 85 5.34 4.01 -3.41
N THR A 86 4.61 2.90 -3.33
CA THR A 86 4.71 1.78 -4.28
C THR A 86 3.37 1.51 -4.97
N TRP A 87 3.43 0.93 -6.17
CA TRP A 87 2.24 0.48 -6.90
C TRP A 87 1.42 -0.53 -6.08
N SER A 88 2.09 -1.39 -5.29
CA SER A 88 1.44 -2.39 -4.43
C SER A 88 0.63 -1.74 -3.31
N ASN A 89 1.10 -0.65 -2.71
CA ASN A 89 0.35 0.10 -1.70
C ASN A 89 -0.89 0.77 -2.31
N LEU A 90 -0.73 1.34 -3.51
CA LEU A 90 -1.85 1.94 -4.24
C LEU A 90 -2.89 0.89 -4.64
N TYR A 91 -2.45 -0.26 -5.14
CA TYR A 91 -3.31 -1.39 -5.50
C TYR A 91 -4.11 -1.91 -4.29
N MET A 92 -3.44 -2.11 -3.15
CA MET A 92 -4.11 -2.51 -1.91
C MET A 92 -5.15 -1.47 -1.48
N LYS A 93 -4.79 -0.18 -1.50
CA LYS A 93 -5.73 0.91 -1.20
C LYS A 93 -6.96 0.86 -2.13
N LEU A 94 -6.73 0.76 -3.44
CA LEU A 94 -7.81 0.70 -4.44
C LEU A 94 -8.79 -0.44 -4.16
N MET A 95 -8.28 -1.64 -3.85
CA MET A 95 -9.09 -2.80 -3.52
C MET A 95 -9.85 -2.63 -2.20
N TYR A 96 -9.24 -2.03 -1.18
CA TYR A 96 -9.95 -1.70 0.07
C TYR A 96 -11.03 -0.62 -0.13
N ASP A 97 -10.77 0.39 -0.95
CA ASP A 97 -11.77 1.42 -1.26
C ASP A 97 -12.95 0.84 -2.05
N LEU A 98 -12.70 -0.14 -2.93
CA LEU A 98 -13.74 -0.92 -3.60
C LEU A 98 -14.63 -1.66 -2.57
N ALA A 99 -14.02 -2.44 -1.68
CA ALA A 99 -14.78 -3.18 -0.65
C ALA A 99 -15.48 -2.27 0.36
N LYS A 100 -14.93 -1.08 0.62
CA LYS A 100 -15.58 -0.07 1.45
C LYS A 100 -16.84 0.50 0.78
N ARG A 101 -16.81 0.64 -0.54
CA ARG A 101 -17.96 1.12 -1.32
C ARG A 101 -19.02 0.05 -1.51
N ASP A 102 -18.59 -1.19 -1.72
CA ASP A 102 -19.47 -2.34 -1.87
C ASP A 102 -19.12 -3.42 -0.83
N PRO A 103 -19.80 -3.42 0.32
CA PRO A 103 -19.59 -4.40 1.39
C PRO A 103 -19.91 -5.85 0.99
N SER A 104 -20.53 -6.10 -0.17
CA SER A 104 -20.77 -7.46 -0.67
C SER A 104 -19.49 -8.14 -1.18
N ILE A 105 -18.42 -7.37 -1.41
CA ILE A 105 -17.16 -7.86 -1.95
C ILE A 105 -16.24 -8.32 -0.81
N ASP A 106 -15.97 -9.63 -0.74
CA ASP A 106 -14.93 -10.16 0.13
C ASP A 106 -13.59 -10.25 -0.63
N LEU A 107 -12.66 -9.37 -0.27
CA LEU A 107 -11.32 -9.31 -0.87
C LEU A 107 -10.48 -10.58 -0.63
N LYS A 108 -10.84 -11.44 0.33
CA LYS A 108 -10.12 -12.68 0.60
C LYS A 108 -10.44 -13.81 -0.38
N SER A 109 -11.63 -13.79 -0.96
CA SER A 109 -12.11 -14.80 -1.92
C SER A 109 -12.32 -14.24 -3.33
N LEU A 110 -12.20 -12.92 -3.50
CA LEU A 110 -12.32 -12.25 -4.78
C LEU A 110 -11.47 -12.93 -5.84
N THR A 111 -12.11 -13.28 -6.97
CA THR A 111 -11.44 -13.90 -8.11
C THR A 111 -11.35 -12.93 -9.28
N ARG A 112 -10.42 -13.21 -10.20
CA ARG A 112 -10.30 -12.43 -11.44
C ARG A 112 -11.58 -12.52 -12.27
N GLN A 113 -12.17 -13.71 -12.40
CA GLN A 113 -13.40 -13.92 -13.16
C GLN A 113 -14.56 -13.08 -12.60
N GLU A 114 -14.71 -13.03 -11.28
CA GLU A 114 -15.75 -12.21 -10.63
C GLU A 114 -15.58 -10.72 -10.94
N ILE A 115 -14.34 -10.22 -10.95
CA ILE A 115 -14.03 -8.82 -11.30
C ILE A 115 -14.57 -8.47 -12.68
N TYR A 116 -14.35 -9.34 -13.67
CA TYR A 116 -14.83 -9.12 -15.05
C TYR A 116 -16.33 -9.35 -15.19
N GLN A 117 -16.89 -10.39 -14.55
CA GLN A 117 -18.33 -10.70 -14.61
C GLN A 117 -19.19 -9.60 -14.01
N ARG A 118 -18.78 -9.06 -12.86
CA ARG A 118 -19.46 -7.94 -12.19
C ARG A 118 -19.08 -6.58 -12.77
N SER A 119 -18.19 -6.54 -13.76
CA SER A 119 -17.66 -5.31 -14.35
C SER A 119 -17.16 -4.32 -13.29
N LEU A 120 -16.40 -4.83 -12.30
CA LEU A 120 -15.93 -4.00 -11.20
C LEU A 120 -15.01 -2.89 -11.71
N PRO A 121 -15.05 -1.69 -11.11
CA PRO A 121 -14.28 -0.54 -11.60
C PRO A 121 -12.76 -0.70 -11.46
N VAL A 122 -12.28 -1.76 -10.81
CA VAL A 122 -10.84 -2.03 -10.62
C VAL A 122 -10.17 -2.70 -11.83
N ILE A 123 -10.93 -3.02 -12.89
CA ILE A 123 -10.41 -3.62 -14.13
C ILE A 123 -9.31 -2.75 -14.76
N SER A 124 -9.52 -1.43 -14.82
CA SER A 124 -8.52 -0.46 -15.29
C SER A 124 -8.48 0.76 -14.36
N ILE A 125 -7.35 1.48 -14.34
CA ILE A 125 -7.20 2.64 -13.46
C ILE A 125 -8.11 3.79 -13.89
N LYS A 126 -8.31 3.95 -15.21
CA LYS A 126 -9.30 4.86 -15.77
C LYS A 126 -10.68 4.63 -15.16
N ARG A 127 -11.19 3.39 -15.19
CA ARG A 127 -12.49 3.03 -14.62
C ARG A 127 -12.56 3.28 -13.12
N ALA A 128 -11.47 3.04 -12.39
CA ALA A 128 -11.41 3.32 -10.96
C ALA A 128 -11.51 4.83 -10.65
N VAL A 129 -10.91 5.67 -11.48
CA VAL A 129 -11.01 7.14 -11.38
C VAL A 129 -12.42 7.61 -11.76
N GLU A 130 -12.99 7.11 -12.86
CA GLU A 130 -14.35 7.45 -13.30
C GLU A 130 -15.41 7.03 -12.27
N ALA A 131 -15.21 5.90 -11.61
CA ALA A 131 -16.05 5.49 -10.49
C ALA A 131 -15.86 6.39 -9.26
N GLY A 132 -14.77 7.15 -9.14
CA GLY A 132 -14.45 7.96 -7.97
C GLY A 132 -13.82 7.18 -6.81
N LEU A 133 -13.27 5.98 -7.06
CA LEU A 133 -12.43 5.26 -6.09
C LEU A 133 -11.06 5.93 -5.95
N LEU A 134 -10.58 6.53 -7.04
CA LEU A 134 -9.34 7.25 -7.13
C LEU A 134 -9.60 8.70 -7.55
N PRO A 135 -8.87 9.67 -7.00
CA PRO A 135 -8.98 11.06 -7.44
C PRO A 135 -8.49 11.24 -8.87
N VAL A 136 -9.03 12.25 -9.55
CA VAL A 136 -8.65 12.59 -10.92
C VAL A 136 -7.20 13.10 -10.95
N VAL A 137 -6.40 12.56 -11.87
CA VAL A 137 -5.03 12.99 -12.16
C VAL A 137 -4.90 13.34 -13.64
N ASN A 138 -3.89 14.12 -14.02
CA ASN A 138 -3.62 14.40 -15.43
C ASN A 138 -3.37 13.10 -16.21
N ASP A 139 -3.88 13.03 -17.44
CA ASP A 139 -3.78 11.92 -18.38
C ASP A 139 -4.41 10.59 -17.91
N TYR A 140 -5.28 10.61 -16.90
CA TYR A 140 -5.90 9.39 -16.37
C TYR A 140 -6.65 8.56 -17.42
N ALA A 141 -7.17 9.21 -18.46
CA ALA A 141 -7.89 8.57 -19.56
C ALA A 141 -7.02 7.59 -20.38
N SER A 142 -5.69 7.72 -20.31
CA SER A 142 -4.75 6.81 -20.98
C SER A 142 -4.50 5.50 -20.21
N PHE A 143 -4.91 5.42 -18.94
CA PHE A 143 -4.66 4.27 -18.06
C PHE A 143 -5.76 3.21 -18.18
N ASP A 144 -5.92 2.66 -19.39
CA ASP A 144 -6.94 1.67 -19.71
C ASP A 144 -6.44 0.23 -19.79
N ARG A 145 -5.21 -0.04 -19.34
CA ARG A 145 -4.66 -1.40 -19.37
C ARG A 145 -5.35 -2.24 -18.30
N GLU A 146 -5.74 -3.45 -18.66
CA GLU A 146 -6.55 -4.32 -17.81
C GLU A 146 -5.73 -5.15 -16.81
N LEU A 147 -6.34 -5.43 -15.65
CA LEU A 147 -5.80 -6.27 -14.57
C LEU A 147 -5.54 -7.71 -14.98
#